data_AF-A0A6T7AHN7-F1
#
_entry.id   AF-A0A6T7AHN7-F1
#
_cell.length_a   1.000
_cell.length_b   1.000
_cell.length_c   1.000
_cell.angle_alpha   90.00
_cell.angle_beta   90.00
_cell.angle_gamma   90.00
#
_symmetry.space_group_name_H-M   'P 1'
#
loop_
_entity.id
_entity.type
_entity.pdbx_description
1 polymer ?
#
loop_
_entity_poly.entity_id
_entity_poly.type
_entity_poly.pdbx_seq_one_letter_code
_entity_poly.pdbx_strand_id
1 'polypeptide(L)'
;VVFSGGEVSGDVSQGAEMSMTQHSRSSHVEMTIGSFSKGRAILVDENMRTCVLPLHILPLDAEVGSIVEVSVKLNKRKQLQKMATLKKSIEEIEKYTSSCMDGVRESRSSILIPESKSKEEIGPDKNDDDFVSQNAVLGKGTMNNTK
;
A
#
# COMPACT_ATOMS: atom_id res chain seq x y z
N VAL A 1 32.08 9.54 51.39
CA VAL A 1 31.62 8.38 52.21
C VAL A 1 31.07 7.36 51.24
N VAL A 2 31.64 6.15 51.28
CA VAL A 2 31.32 5.00 50.43
C VAL A 2 30.08 4.31 51.01
N PHE A 3 29.13 3.92 50.15
CA PHE A 3 28.25 2.80 50.44
C PHE A 3 28.13 1.92 49.18
N SER A 4 28.77 0.77 49.27
CA SER A 4 28.65 -0.39 48.39
C SER A 4 27.60 -1.35 48.97
N GLY A 5 26.88 -2.06 48.09
CA GLY A 5 26.19 -3.30 48.44
C GLY A 5 24.72 -3.35 48.05
N GLY A 6 24.40 -4.14 47.02
CA GLY A 6 23.02 -4.47 46.65
C GLY A 6 22.94 -5.13 45.28
N GLU A 7 23.49 -6.34 45.14
CA GLU A 7 23.13 -7.24 44.03
C GLU A 7 21.70 -7.74 44.26
N VAL A 8 20.80 -7.47 43.30
CA VAL A 8 19.55 -8.21 43.16
C VAL A 8 19.55 -8.82 41.77
N SER A 9 19.80 -10.12 41.74
CA SER A 9 19.57 -11.00 40.61
C SER A 9 18.09 -10.97 40.23
N GLY A 10 17.82 -10.68 38.97
CA GLY A 10 16.50 -10.69 38.38
C GLY A 10 16.63 -10.66 36.86
N ASP A 11 16.68 -11.85 36.25
CA ASP A 11 16.39 -12.03 34.84
C ASP A 11 14.96 -11.55 34.58
N VAL A 12 14.82 -10.32 34.05
CA VAL A 12 13.65 -9.92 33.30
C VAL A 12 14.16 -9.17 32.07
N SER A 13 13.95 -9.83 30.94
CA SER A 13 14.08 -9.38 29.56
C SER A 13 14.45 -7.92 29.37
N GLN A 14 15.54 -7.73 28.62
CA GLN A 14 15.89 -6.49 27.91
C GLN A 14 14.69 -5.95 27.11
N GLY A 15 13.82 -5.21 27.78
CA GLY A 15 12.98 -4.22 27.16
C GLY A 15 13.90 -3.07 26.83
N ALA A 16 14.47 -3.10 25.63
CA ALA A 16 15.20 -1.97 25.09
C ALA A 16 14.26 -0.75 25.12
N GLU A 17 14.39 0.07 26.15
CA GLU A 17 13.85 1.42 26.17
C GLU A 17 14.60 2.18 25.08
N MET A 18 14.08 2.12 23.85
CA MET A 18 14.53 2.97 22.77
C MET A 18 14.12 4.39 23.15
N SER A 19 15.03 5.09 23.82
CA SER A 19 15.03 6.54 23.93
C SER A 19 15.13 7.11 22.52
N MET A 20 13.96 7.29 21.88
CA MET A 20 13.85 8.09 20.67
C MET A 20 14.00 9.55 21.08
N THR A 21 15.24 9.99 21.28
CA THR A 21 15.57 11.41 21.16
C THR A 21 15.27 11.82 19.72
N GLN A 22 14.03 12.27 19.48
CA GLN A 22 13.60 12.78 18.19
C GLN A 22 14.31 14.10 17.93
N HIS A 23 15.50 14.04 17.32
CA HIS A 23 16.06 15.19 16.65
C HIS A 23 15.17 15.46 15.43
N SER A 24 14.24 16.40 15.56
CA SER A 24 13.59 16.98 14.38
C SER A 24 14.67 17.70 13.61
N ARG A 25 15.29 17.00 12.65
CA ARG A 25 16.28 17.59 11.74
C ARG A 25 15.55 18.61 10.87
N SER A 26 15.73 19.89 11.19
CA SER A 26 15.47 20.97 10.26
C SER A 26 16.73 21.23 9.45
N SER A 27 16.58 21.41 8.16
CA SER A 27 17.66 21.83 7.27
C SER A 27 17.36 23.24 6.80
N HIS A 28 18.36 24.10 6.88
CA HIS A 28 18.31 25.51 6.47
C HIS A 28 19.30 25.68 5.33
N VAL A 29 18.86 26.26 4.21
CA VAL A 29 19.70 26.54 3.05
C VAL A 29 19.39 27.95 2.58
N GLU A 30 20.42 28.79 2.52
CA GLU A 30 20.32 30.10 1.87
C GLU A 30 20.49 29.92 0.36
N MET A 31 19.59 30.51 -0.40
CA MET A 31 19.63 30.43 -1.87
C MET A 31 19.34 31.81 -2.48
N THR A 32 20.09 32.16 -3.51
CA THR A 32 19.89 33.40 -4.26
C THR A 32 18.94 33.17 -5.43
N ILE A 33 17.98 34.06 -5.62
CA ILE A 33 17.09 34.03 -6.78
C ILE A 33 17.86 34.49 -8.01
N GLY A 34 18.18 33.56 -8.92
CA GLY A 34 18.93 33.86 -10.13
C GLY A 34 18.06 34.37 -11.28
N SER A 35 16.85 33.84 -11.43
CA SER A 35 15.92 34.30 -12.48
C SER A 35 14.48 33.83 -12.26
N PHE A 36 13.55 34.47 -12.97
CA PHE A 36 12.15 34.07 -13.06
C PHE A 36 11.81 33.61 -14.49
N SER A 37 11.07 32.51 -14.60
CA SER A 37 10.62 31.98 -15.89
C SER A 37 9.31 31.22 -15.74
N LYS A 38 8.31 31.54 -16.57
CA LYS A 38 7.04 30.78 -16.71
C LYS A 38 6.38 30.42 -15.37
N GLY A 39 6.24 31.39 -14.45
CA GLY A 39 5.60 31.15 -13.15
C GLY A 39 6.46 30.40 -12.13
N ARG A 40 7.77 30.28 -12.38
CA ARG A 40 8.76 29.66 -11.48
C ARG A 40 9.95 30.59 -11.25
N ALA A 41 10.60 30.41 -10.12
CA ALA A 41 11.89 30.99 -9.79
C ALA A 41 12.98 29.91 -9.84
N ILE A 42 14.16 30.31 -10.32
CA ILE A 42 15.36 29.50 -10.28
C ILE A 42 16.25 30.07 -9.18
N LEU A 43 16.49 29.27 -8.15
CA LEU A 43 17.31 29.60 -7.00
C LEU A 43 18.63 28.84 -7.08
N VAL A 44 19.71 29.45 -6.62
CA VAL A 44 21.06 28.89 -6.63
C VAL A 44 21.68 29.04 -5.24
N ASP A 45 22.21 27.97 -4.66
CA ASP A 45 22.96 28.04 -3.39
C ASP A 45 24.46 28.33 -3.62
N GLU A 46 25.21 28.51 -2.52
CA GLU A 46 26.67 28.71 -2.55
C GLU A 46 27.45 27.57 -3.23
N ASN A 47 26.86 26.37 -3.28
CA ASN A 47 27.46 25.19 -3.88
C ASN A 47 27.05 25.01 -5.34
N MET A 48 26.49 26.05 -5.96
CA MET A 48 25.99 26.07 -7.34
C MET A 48 24.88 25.03 -7.59
N ARG A 49 24.21 24.55 -6.54
CA ARG A 49 23.03 23.69 -6.66
C ARG A 49 21.82 24.54 -6.98
N THR A 50 21.07 24.08 -7.96
CA THR A 50 19.88 24.78 -8.45
C THR A 50 18.62 24.17 -7.86
N CYS A 51 17.67 25.02 -7.47
CA CYS A 51 16.34 24.63 -7.05
C CYS A 51 15.30 25.45 -7.83
N VAL A 52 14.25 24.80 -8.30
CA VAL A 52 13.16 25.46 -9.03
C VAL A 52 11.92 25.47 -8.17
N LEU A 53 11.49 26.67 -7.77
CA LEU A 53 10.33 26.87 -6.91
C LEU A 53 9.20 27.58 -7.67
N PRO A 54 7.92 27.23 -7.47
CA PRO A 54 6.82 28.03 -7.97
C PRO A 54 6.84 29.46 -7.39
N LEU A 55 6.44 30.47 -8.17
CA LEU A 55 6.44 31.86 -7.67
C LEU A 55 5.52 32.07 -6.47
N HIS A 56 4.38 31.38 -6.43
CA HIS A 56 3.37 31.57 -5.38
C HIS A 56 3.80 31.10 -3.98
N ILE A 57 4.94 30.42 -3.85
CA ILE A 57 5.49 30.01 -2.56
C ILE A 57 6.63 30.91 -2.08
N LEU A 58 7.09 31.85 -2.91
CA LEU A 58 8.10 32.83 -2.51
C LEU A 58 7.46 33.98 -1.74
N PRO A 59 8.25 34.71 -0.92
CA PRO A 59 7.84 35.99 -0.36
C PRO A 59 7.37 36.96 -1.46
N LEU A 60 6.38 37.81 -1.15
CA LEU A 60 5.78 38.73 -2.12
C LEU A 60 6.77 39.79 -2.65
N ASP A 61 7.79 40.11 -1.85
CA ASP A 61 8.85 41.07 -2.09
C ASP A 61 10.13 40.43 -2.66
N ALA A 62 10.08 39.15 -3.02
CA ALA A 62 11.23 38.44 -3.56
C ALA A 62 11.54 38.88 -5.01
N GLU A 63 12.73 39.43 -5.23
CA GLU A 63 13.22 39.88 -6.53
C GLU A 63 14.43 39.05 -7.01
N VAL A 64 14.83 39.24 -8.26
CA VAL A 64 16.08 38.63 -8.76
C VAL A 64 17.26 39.23 -8.00
N GLY A 65 18.15 38.37 -7.50
CA GLY A 65 19.27 38.74 -6.65
C GLY A 65 18.96 38.69 -5.15
N SER A 66 17.69 38.56 -4.76
CA SER A 66 17.33 38.35 -3.35
C SER A 66 17.86 37.02 -2.83
N ILE A 67 18.32 37.01 -1.58
CA ILE A 67 18.67 35.79 -0.85
C ILE A 67 17.44 35.37 -0.04
N VAL A 68 17.04 34.12 -0.19
CA VAL A 68 15.93 33.52 0.55
C VAL A 68 16.43 32.34 1.37
N GLU A 69 15.99 32.27 2.63
CA GLU A 69 16.27 31.12 3.49
C GLU A 69 15.19 30.05 3.30
N VAL A 70 15.59 28.89 2.80
CA VAL A 70 14.73 27.73 2.63
C VAL A 70 14.87 26.81 3.82
N SER A 71 13.84 26.79 4.67
CA SER A 71 13.73 25.90 5.83
C SER A 71 12.90 24.66 5.52
N VAL A 72 13.51 23.48 5.55
CA VAL A 72 12.81 22.20 5.36
C VAL A 72 12.67 21.48 6.70
N LYS A 73 11.42 21.11 7.05
CA LYS A 73 11.11 20.38 8.30
C LYS A 73 10.25 19.15 8.01
N LEU A 74 10.63 18.02 8.61
CA LEU A 74 9.82 16.80 8.55
C LEU A 74 8.59 16.93 9.46
N ASN A 75 7.39 16.91 8.88
CA ASN A 75 6.14 16.89 9.64
C ASN A 75 5.70 15.46 9.94
N LYS A 76 6.22 14.88 11.04
CA LYS A 76 5.91 13.51 11.50
C LYS A 76 4.42 13.31 11.80
N ARG A 77 3.72 14.33 12.32
CA ARG A 77 2.29 14.25 12.61
C ARG A 77 1.48 14.01 11.34
N LYS A 78 1.74 14.80 10.29
CA LYS A 78 1.08 14.64 8.99
C LYS A 78 1.41 13.28 8.35
N GLN A 79 2.64 12.79 8.53
CA GLN A 79 3.03 11.44 8.08
C GLN A 79 2.23 10.35 8.81
N LEU A 80 2.15 10.41 10.13
CA LEU A 80 1.37 9.44 10.93
C LEU A 80 -0.13 9.47 10.57
N GLN A 81 -0.70 10.66 10.35
CA GLN A 81 -2.10 10.80 9.90
C GLN A 81 -2.33 10.12 8.54
N LYS A 82 -1.42 10.29 7.58
CA LYS A 82 -1.50 9.58 6.29
C LYS A 82 -1.42 8.07 6.45
N MET A 83 -0.51 7.58 7.29
CA MET A 83 -0.38 6.14 7.57
C MET A 83 -1.64 5.57 8.24
N ALA A 84 -2.24 6.30 9.20
CA ALA A 84 -3.49 5.88 9.84
C ALA A 84 -4.66 5.84 8.85
N THR A 85 -4.76 6.82 7.96
CA THR A 85 -5.79 6.86 6.91
C THR A 85 -5.62 5.68 5.95
N LEU A 86 -4.39 5.40 5.53
CA LEU A 86 -4.08 4.26 4.67
C LEU A 86 -4.44 2.93 5.35
N LYS A 87 -4.09 2.78 6.64
CA LYS A 87 -4.43 1.59 7.42
C LYS A 87 -5.94 1.37 7.49
N LYS A 88 -6.72 2.43 7.75
CA LYS A 88 -8.18 2.35 7.76
C LYS A 88 -8.74 1.90 6.40
N SER A 89 -8.22 2.43 5.30
CA SER A 89 -8.64 2.00 3.95
C SER A 89 -8.33 0.52 3.69
N ILE A 90 -7.19 0.02 4.18
CA ILE A 90 -6.84 -1.41 4.07
C ILE A 90 -7.84 -2.27 4.87
N GLU A 91 -8.13 -1.89 6.12
CA GLU A 91 -9.10 -2.61 6.97
C GLU A 91 -10.51 -2.65 6.34
N GLU A 92 -10.94 -1.57 5.67
CA GLU A 92 -12.22 -1.54 4.95
C GLU A 92 -12.23 -2.49 3.73
N ILE A 93 -11.14 -2.56 2.97
CA ILE A 93 -10.98 -3.49 1.84
C ILE A 93 -10.98 -4.94 2.33
N GLU A 94 -10.27 -5.23 3.42
CA GLU A 94 -10.22 -6.57 4.02
C GLU A 94 -11.62 -7.00 4.50
N LYS A 95 -12.34 -6.11 5.17
CA LYS A 95 -13.72 -6.38 5.60
C LYS A 95 -14.65 -6.67 4.42
N TYR A 96 -14.56 -5.88 3.36
CA TYR A 96 -15.35 -6.09 2.14
C TYR A 96 -15.01 -7.44 1.48
N THR A 97 -13.72 -7.77 1.37
CA THR A 97 -13.26 -9.01 0.75
C THR A 97 -13.72 -10.25 1.52
N SER A 98 -13.61 -10.22 2.86
CA SER A 98 -14.12 -11.30 3.71
C SER A 98 -15.64 -11.49 3.52
N SER A 99 -16.40 -10.40 3.49
CA SER A 99 -17.85 -10.46 3.23
C SER A 99 -18.19 -11.06 1.86
N CYS A 100 -17.38 -10.82 0.83
CA CYS A 100 -17.59 -11.41 -0.50
C CYS A 100 -17.31 -12.92 -0.49
N MET A 101 -16.25 -13.35 0.21
CA MET A 101 -15.88 -14.76 0.32
C MET A 101 -16.90 -15.56 1.12
N ASP A 102 -17.47 -14.98 2.18
CA ASP A 102 -18.53 -15.59 2.98
C ASP A 102 -19.81 -15.80 2.15
N GLY A 103 -20.22 -14.80 1.35
CA GLY A 103 -21.38 -14.94 0.45
C GLY A 103 -21.21 -16.00 -0.64
N VAL A 104 -19.98 -16.21 -1.16
CA VAL A 104 -19.67 -17.29 -2.11
C VAL A 104 -19.75 -18.66 -1.42
N ARG A 105 -19.34 -18.76 -0.15
CA ARG A 105 -19.38 -20.00 0.62
C ARG A 105 -20.81 -20.40 0.98
N GLU A 106 -21.62 -19.45 1.43
CA GLU A 106 -23.05 -19.65 1.72
C GLU A 106 -23.82 -20.12 0.49
N SER A 107 -23.55 -19.53 -0.68
CA SER A 107 -24.18 -19.90 -1.95
C SER A 107 -23.84 -21.33 -2.43
N ARG A 108 -22.67 -21.86 -2.04
CA ARG A 108 -22.28 -23.25 -2.35
C ARG A 108 -22.91 -24.26 -1.41
N SER A 109 -23.14 -23.92 -0.13
CA SER A 109 -23.80 -24.81 0.85
C SER A 109 -25.30 -25.02 0.61
N SER A 110 -25.96 -24.14 -0.16
CA SER A 110 -27.37 -24.33 -0.55
C SER A 110 -27.57 -25.27 -1.74
N ILE A 111 -26.49 -25.74 -2.37
CA ILE A 111 -26.57 -26.79 -3.41
C ILE A 111 -26.41 -28.15 -2.71
N LEU A 112 -27.37 -28.48 -1.84
CA LEU A 112 -27.61 -29.87 -1.46
C LEU A 112 -28.24 -30.54 -2.68
N ILE A 113 -27.44 -31.28 -3.43
CA ILE A 113 -27.95 -32.21 -4.45
C ILE A 113 -28.80 -33.24 -3.68
N PRO A 114 -30.11 -33.37 -3.93
CA PRO A 114 -30.89 -34.42 -3.30
C PRO A 114 -30.31 -35.76 -3.75
N GLU A 115 -29.94 -36.62 -2.80
CA GLU A 115 -29.56 -38.00 -3.09
C GLU A 115 -30.75 -38.71 -3.74
N SER A 116 -30.74 -38.81 -5.07
CA SER A 116 -31.62 -39.72 -5.79
C SER A 116 -31.15 -41.15 -5.54
N LYS A 117 -31.82 -41.82 -4.58
CA LYS A 117 -31.85 -43.28 -4.52
C LYS A 117 -32.65 -43.81 -5.70
N SER A 118 -31.99 -44.46 -6.65
CA SER A 118 -32.62 -45.51 -7.45
C SER A 118 -31.57 -46.56 -7.78
N LYS A 119 -31.73 -47.73 -7.17
CA LYS A 119 -31.08 -48.97 -7.60
C LYS A 119 -31.59 -49.30 -8.99
N GLU A 120 -30.69 -49.48 -9.94
CA GLU A 120 -30.90 -50.41 -11.05
C GLU A 120 -29.71 -51.36 -11.05
N GLU A 121 -29.98 -52.61 -10.71
CA GLU A 121 -29.10 -53.73 -11.01
C GLU A 121 -28.94 -53.83 -12.52
N ILE A 122 -27.71 -53.70 -13.01
CA ILE A 122 -27.34 -54.20 -14.32
C ILE A 122 -26.17 -55.15 -14.09
N GLY A 123 -26.41 -56.43 -14.36
CA GLY A 123 -25.46 -57.53 -14.23
C GLY A 123 -24.24 -57.39 -15.15
N PRO A 124 -23.22 -58.25 -15.00
CA PRO A 124 -21.94 -58.07 -15.65
C PRO A 124 -22.07 -58.50 -17.11
N ASP A 125 -22.14 -57.53 -18.04
CA ASP A 125 -21.90 -57.82 -19.44
C ASP A 125 -20.47 -57.41 -19.81
N LYS A 126 -19.73 -58.41 -20.26
CA LYS A 126 -18.32 -58.34 -20.59
C LYS A 126 -18.21 -57.68 -21.95
N ASN A 127 -17.43 -56.61 -22.08
CA ASN A 127 -16.65 -56.32 -23.28
C ASN A 127 -15.52 -55.36 -22.89
N ASP A 128 -14.30 -55.84 -23.09
CA ASP A 128 -13.06 -55.09 -22.98
C ASP A 128 -12.93 -54.08 -24.14
N ASP A 129 -12.03 -53.12 -23.92
CA ASP A 129 -11.37 -52.26 -24.91
C ASP A 129 -12.18 -51.09 -25.53
N ASP A 130 -12.07 -49.90 -24.91
CA ASP A 130 -11.19 -48.83 -25.43
C ASP A 130 -11.36 -47.53 -24.64
N PHE A 131 -10.30 -47.21 -23.88
CA PHE A 131 -10.12 -45.94 -23.22
C PHE A 131 -9.60 -44.91 -24.24
N VAL A 132 -10.48 -44.06 -24.78
CA VAL A 132 -10.04 -42.84 -25.49
C VAL A 132 -10.84 -41.64 -24.99
N SER A 133 -10.17 -40.84 -24.16
CA SER A 133 -10.52 -39.47 -23.85
C SER A 133 -10.36 -38.60 -25.10
N GLN A 134 -11.45 -38.00 -25.59
CA GLN A 134 -11.39 -36.87 -26.51
C GLN A 134 -12.20 -35.71 -25.96
N ASN A 135 -11.50 -34.82 -25.27
CA ASN A 135 -11.84 -33.41 -25.25
C ASN A 135 -11.72 -32.82 -26.67
N ALA A 136 -12.55 -31.80 -26.92
CA ALA A 136 -12.58 -30.90 -28.08
C ALA A 136 -13.45 -31.34 -29.27
N VAL A 137 -14.73 -30.97 -29.21
CA VAL A 137 -15.46 -30.56 -30.43
C VAL A 137 -15.75 -29.06 -30.38
N LEU A 138 -15.00 -28.37 -31.23
CA LEU A 138 -15.13 -26.99 -31.65
C LEU A 138 -16.52 -26.79 -32.30
N GLY A 139 -17.44 -26.11 -31.60
CA GLY A 139 -18.76 -25.74 -32.13
C GLY A 139 -18.71 -24.37 -32.80
N LYS A 140 -18.91 -24.36 -34.12
CA LYS A 140 -18.85 -23.20 -35.02
C LYS A 140 -19.96 -22.17 -34.75
N GLY A 141 -19.68 -20.92 -35.13
CA GLY A 141 -20.50 -19.75 -34.86
C GLY A 141 -21.83 -19.68 -35.61
N THR A 142 -22.62 -18.66 -35.23
CA THR A 142 -23.67 -18.08 -36.05
C THR A 142 -23.65 -16.56 -35.88
N MET A 143 -23.39 -15.88 -36.99
CA MET A 143 -23.59 -14.44 -37.18
C MET A 143 -25.09 -14.15 -37.24
N ASN A 144 -25.57 -13.19 -36.46
CA ASN A 144 -26.87 -12.57 -36.70
C ASN A 144 -26.68 -11.08 -36.97
N ASN A 145 -26.72 -10.73 -38.26
CA ASN A 145 -26.96 -9.39 -38.76
C ASN A 145 -28.47 -9.12 -38.71
N THR A 146 -28.88 -8.01 -38.09
CA THR A 146 -30.18 -7.37 -38.32
C THR A 146 -29.94 -5.86 -38.17
N LYS A 147 -29.75 -5.18 -39.31
CA LYS A 147 -30.72 -4.41 -40.10
C LYS A 147 -30.82 -2.96 -39.62
#